data_AF-A0A7S0HJK5-F1
#
_entry.id   AF-A0A7S0HJK5-F1
#
_cell.length_a   1.000
_cell.length_b   1.000
_cell.length_c   1.000
_cell.angle_alpha   90.00
_cell.angle_beta   90.00
_cell.angle_gamma   90.00
#
_symmetry.space_group_name_H-M   'P 1'
#
loop_
_entity.id
_entity.type
_entity.pdbx_description
1 polymer ?
#
loop_
_entity_poly.entity_id
_entity_poly.type
_entity_poly.pdbx_seq_one_letter_code
_entity_poly.pdbx_strand_id
1 'polypeptide(L)'
;GAIAMEEQRRRAKELLNELSRATRCSDNREERTSEKHEGTKCQPWSRMDFQQRLSSFSTACWFNKPAPISAIECARYGWRNEGVDRLRCDSCKERLTMIISPGLNKEARDRLVGPNKTQL
;
A
#
# COMPACT_ATOMS: atom_id res chain seq x y z
N GLY A 1 -4.87 25.05 3.34
CA GLY A 1 -6.21 25.36 3.88
C GLY A 1 -7.00 24.09 4.15
N ALA A 2 -8.10 24.18 4.90
CA ALA A 2 -8.89 23.02 5.34
C ALA A 2 -9.37 22.09 4.19
N ILE A 3 -9.73 22.66 3.03
CA ILE A 3 -10.16 21.91 1.84
C ILE A 3 -9.03 20.99 1.31
N ALA A 4 -7.80 21.49 1.27
CA ALA A 4 -6.65 20.70 0.83
C ALA A 4 -6.34 19.54 1.79
N MET A 5 -6.61 19.71 3.09
CA MET A 5 -6.41 18.66 4.09
C MET A 5 -7.48 17.56 4.00
N GLU A 6 -8.74 17.92 3.76
CA GLU A 6 -9.81 16.92 3.61
C GLU A 6 -9.66 16.11 2.31
N GLU A 7 -9.23 16.74 1.21
CA GLU A 7 -8.93 16.01 -0.03
C GLU A 7 -7.77 15.02 0.16
N GLN A 8 -6.72 15.40 0.90
CA GLN A 8 -5.63 14.49 1.27
C GLN A 8 -6.15 13.32 2.13
N ARG A 9 -7.09 13.58 3.03
CA ARG A 9 -7.69 12.57 3.89
C ARG A 9 -8.53 11.58 3.10
N ARG A 10 -9.34 12.07 2.16
CA ARG A 10 -10.12 11.23 1.24
C ARG A 10 -9.21 10.31 0.43
N ARG A 11 -8.15 10.85 -0.17
CA ARG A 11 -7.15 10.08 -0.92
C ARG A 11 -6.45 9.03 -0.04
N ALA A 12 -6.06 9.38 1.18
CA ALA A 12 -5.42 8.43 2.09
C ALA A 12 -6.35 7.24 2.42
N LYS A 13 -7.66 7.50 2.62
CA LYS A 13 -8.66 6.45 2.83
C LYS A 13 -8.85 5.57 1.59
N GLU A 14 -8.89 6.14 0.40
CA GLU A 14 -8.98 5.39 -0.85
C GLU A 14 -7.76 4.47 -1.03
N LEU A 15 -6.56 5.00 -0.80
CA LEU A 15 -5.34 4.21 -0.91
C LEU A 15 -5.28 3.07 0.11
N LEU A 16 -5.77 3.28 1.34
CA LEU A 16 -5.92 2.21 2.33
C LEU A 16 -6.89 1.11 1.88
N ASN A 17 -8.03 1.51 1.29
CA ASN A 17 -8.97 0.56 0.75
C ASN A 17 -8.33 -0.28 -0.37
N GLU A 18 -7.58 0.37 -1.27
CA GLU A 18 -6.83 -0.32 -2.33
C GLU A 18 -5.75 -1.25 -1.78
N LEU A 19 -5.03 -0.85 -0.73
CA LEU A 19 -4.09 -1.75 -0.06
C LEU A 19 -4.78 -3.02 0.42
N SER A 20 -5.97 -2.90 1.03
CA SER A 20 -6.71 -4.04 1.55
C SER A 20 -7.19 -5.01 0.46
N ARG A 21 -7.49 -4.49 -0.74
CA ARG A 21 -7.96 -5.28 -1.90
C ARG A 21 -6.89 -6.24 -2.40
N ALA A 22 -5.60 -5.88 -2.33
CA ALA A 22 -4.51 -6.75 -2.77
C ALA A 22 -4.44 -8.08 -1.99
N THR A 23 -4.86 -8.12 -0.72
CA THR A 23 -5.03 -9.37 0.04
C THR A 23 -5.99 -10.35 -0.64
N ARG A 24 -6.95 -9.83 -1.41
CA ARG A 24 -8.02 -10.60 -2.07
C ARG A 24 -7.70 -10.93 -3.53
N CYS A 25 -6.59 -10.43 -4.09
CA CYS A 25 -6.23 -10.65 -5.49
C CYS A 25 -5.81 -12.08 -5.83
N SER A 26 -5.84 -13.02 -4.88
CA SER A 26 -5.56 -14.44 -5.15
C SER A 26 -6.65 -15.16 -5.96
N ASP A 27 -7.86 -14.59 -6.14
CA ASP A 27 -9.01 -15.41 -6.57
C ASP A 27 -9.73 -15.07 -7.89
N ASN A 28 -9.40 -14.04 -8.68
CA ASN A 28 -9.97 -13.95 -10.05
C ASN A 28 -9.36 -12.86 -10.96
N ARG A 29 -8.72 -13.25 -12.09
CA ARG A 29 -9.32 -13.25 -13.45
C ARG A 29 -8.23 -13.44 -14.53
N GLU A 30 -8.42 -14.45 -15.39
CA GLU A 30 -7.71 -14.72 -16.66
C GLU A 30 -7.73 -13.45 -17.57
N GLU A 31 -6.85 -13.14 -18.52
CA GLU A 31 -6.12 -13.93 -19.51
C GLU A 31 -5.16 -12.99 -20.27
N ARG A 32 -3.87 -13.33 -20.44
CA ARG A 32 -3.17 -13.26 -21.74
C ARG A 32 -1.71 -13.74 -21.67
N THR A 33 -1.39 -14.54 -22.68
CA THR A 33 -0.11 -15.11 -23.12
C THR A 33 0.41 -16.32 -22.33
N SER A 34 0.23 -17.46 -22.99
CA SER A 34 0.83 -18.77 -22.76
C SER A 34 2.35 -18.66 -22.58
N GLU A 35 2.82 -18.89 -21.37
CA GLU A 35 4.12 -19.50 -21.08
C GLU A 35 3.98 -20.19 -19.71
N LYS A 36 4.45 -21.44 -19.61
CA LYS A 36 4.38 -22.27 -18.40
C LYS A 36 5.18 -21.59 -17.27
N HIS A 37 4.52 -20.74 -16.49
CA HIS A 37 4.98 -20.41 -15.15
C HIS A 37 4.24 -21.32 -14.19
N GLU A 38 4.98 -22.25 -13.58
CA GLU A 38 4.63 -22.94 -12.35
C GLU A 38 4.02 -21.88 -11.42
N GLY A 39 2.69 -21.85 -11.37
CA GLY A 39 1.94 -20.72 -10.84
C GLY A 39 2.28 -20.56 -9.39
N THR A 40 3.17 -19.62 -9.07
CA THR A 40 3.50 -19.30 -7.69
C THR A 40 2.23 -18.75 -7.08
N LYS A 41 1.50 -19.64 -6.38
CA LYS A 41 0.31 -19.28 -5.62
C LYS A 41 0.70 -18.08 -4.80
N CYS A 42 -0.07 -17.00 -4.93
CA CYS A 42 0.19 -15.82 -4.14
C CYS A 42 -0.07 -16.17 -2.67
N GLN A 43 1.03 -16.31 -1.93
CA GLN A 43 1.01 -16.54 -0.50
C GLN A 43 1.49 -15.26 0.19
N PRO A 44 0.67 -14.19 0.22
CA PRO A 44 1.05 -12.96 0.92
C PRO A 44 1.32 -13.20 2.42
N TRP A 45 0.81 -14.29 2.99
CA TRP A 45 1.09 -14.76 4.34
C TRP A 45 2.32 -15.67 4.49
N SER A 46 2.95 -16.13 3.39
CA SER A 46 4.22 -16.87 3.47
C SER A 46 5.28 -15.97 4.08
N ARG A 47 5.98 -16.47 5.11
CA ARG A 47 7.06 -15.72 5.77
C ARG A 47 8.14 -15.30 4.78
N MET A 48 8.52 -16.17 3.85
CA MET A 48 9.54 -15.87 2.85
C MET A 48 9.07 -14.76 1.90
N ASP A 49 7.85 -14.86 1.37
CA ASP A 49 7.33 -13.87 0.43
C ASP A 49 7.11 -12.51 1.12
N PHE A 50 6.67 -12.52 2.38
CA PHE A 50 6.58 -11.33 3.21
C PHE A 50 7.95 -10.66 3.39
N GLN A 51 8.98 -11.42 3.76
CA GLN A 51 10.34 -10.90 3.92
C GLN A 51 10.89 -10.34 2.61
N GLN A 52 10.67 -11.03 1.49
CA GLN A 52 11.07 -10.53 0.17
C GLN A 52 10.39 -9.20 -0.16
N ARG A 53 9.07 -9.09 0.03
CA ARG A 53 8.37 -7.81 -0.18
C ARG A 53 8.87 -6.73 0.75
N LEU A 54 9.04 -7.02 2.05
CA LEU A 54 9.52 -6.04 3.02
C LEU A 54 10.93 -5.54 2.69
N SER A 55 11.81 -6.41 2.20
CA SER A 55 13.18 -6.04 1.81
C SER A 55 13.27 -5.03 0.67
N SER A 56 12.20 -4.88 -0.13
CA SER A 56 12.16 -3.88 -1.20
C SER A 56 12.02 -2.43 -0.71
N PHE A 57 11.63 -2.24 0.55
CA PHE A 57 11.41 -0.92 1.12
C PHE A 57 12.69 -0.34 1.71
N SER A 58 12.87 0.96 1.53
CA SER A 58 13.89 1.75 2.20
C SER A 58 13.31 3.10 2.62
N THR A 59 13.99 3.77 3.55
CA THR A 59 13.63 5.14 3.94
C THR A 59 13.73 6.12 2.77
N ALA A 60 14.55 5.84 1.75
CA ALA A 60 14.67 6.69 0.57
C ALA A 60 13.46 6.60 -0.38
N CYS A 61 12.82 5.43 -0.49
CA CYS A 61 11.69 5.21 -1.41
C CYS A 61 10.32 5.20 -0.73
N TRP A 62 10.27 5.04 0.60
CA TRP A 62 9.01 4.94 1.36
C TRP A 62 9.09 5.75 2.66
N PHE A 63 9.45 7.03 2.53
CA PHE A 63 9.64 7.92 3.67
C PHE A 63 8.33 8.39 4.29
N ASN A 64 8.38 8.67 5.59
CA ASN A 64 7.35 9.42 6.33
C ASN A 64 5.93 8.83 6.25
N LYS A 65 5.75 7.57 5.87
CA LYS A 65 4.42 6.98 5.74
C LYS A 65 3.81 6.70 7.12
N PRO A 66 2.52 7.03 7.33
CA PRO A 66 1.84 6.76 8.60
C PRO A 66 1.63 5.25 8.80
N ALA A 67 1.39 4.84 10.05
CA ALA A 67 1.42 3.44 10.46
C ALA A 67 0.54 2.49 9.61
N PRO A 68 -0.73 2.85 9.26
CA PRO A 68 -1.59 1.96 8.48
C PRO A 68 -1.11 1.70 7.04
N ILE A 69 -0.18 2.51 6.53
CA ILE A 69 0.46 2.33 5.21
C ILE A 69 1.99 2.24 5.34
N SER A 70 2.48 1.81 6.50
CA SER A 70 3.90 1.54 6.72
C SER A 70 4.40 0.47 5.76
N ALA A 71 5.73 0.38 5.57
CA ALA A 71 6.36 -0.66 4.75
C ALA A 71 5.92 -2.07 5.17
N ILE A 72 5.78 -2.28 6.48
CA ILE A 72 5.33 -3.54 7.08
C ILE A 72 3.90 -3.85 6.64
N GLU A 73 2.95 -2.91 6.82
CA GLU A 73 1.56 -3.11 6.42
C GLU A 73 1.42 -3.33 4.90
N CYS A 74 2.16 -2.57 4.09
CA CYS A 74 2.18 -2.77 2.64
C CYS A 74 2.65 -4.18 2.27
N ALA A 75 3.76 -4.65 2.85
CA ALA A 75 4.26 -5.99 2.64
C ALA A 75 3.28 -7.07 3.12
N ARG A 76 2.58 -6.86 4.24
CA ARG A 76 1.53 -7.76 4.74
C ARG A 76 0.37 -7.91 3.76
N TYR A 77 -0.02 -6.82 3.10
CA TYR A 77 -1.09 -6.80 2.10
C TYR A 77 -0.66 -7.23 0.69
N GLY A 78 0.56 -7.73 0.51
CA GLY A 78 1.02 -8.24 -0.79
C GLY A 78 1.71 -7.21 -1.68
N TRP A 79 2.02 -6.01 -1.18
CA TRP A 79 2.68 -4.96 -1.94
C TRP A 79 4.20 -4.99 -1.79
N ARG A 80 4.89 -4.77 -2.91
CA ARG A 80 6.33 -4.54 -3.01
C ARG A 80 6.57 -3.08 -3.39
N ASN A 81 7.62 -2.46 -2.88
CA ASN A 81 8.06 -1.16 -3.35
C ASN A 81 8.80 -1.30 -4.69
N GLU A 82 8.44 -0.47 -5.67
CA GLU A 82 9.06 -0.45 -6.99
C GLU A 82 9.70 0.90 -7.34
N GLY A 83 9.73 1.83 -6.38
CA GLY A 83 10.21 3.18 -6.56
C GLY A 83 9.71 4.14 -5.47
N VAL A 84 10.10 5.41 -5.59
CA VAL A 84 9.69 6.46 -4.65
C VAL A 84 8.17 6.57 -4.65
N ASP A 85 7.56 6.34 -3.49
CA ASP A 85 6.12 6.39 -3.28
C ASP A 85 5.30 5.44 -4.18
N ARG A 86 5.93 4.41 -4.76
CA ARG A 86 5.27 3.49 -5.70
C ARG A 86 5.28 2.05 -5.19
N LEU A 87 4.10 1.44 -5.23
CA LEU A 87 3.88 0.05 -4.88
C LEU A 87 3.39 -0.74 -6.08
N ARG A 88 3.75 -2.02 -6.10
CA ARG A 88 3.19 -3.03 -6.99
C ARG A 88 2.70 -4.24 -6.20
N CYS A 89 1.51 -4.72 -6.51
CA CYS A 89 1.03 -5.98 -5.96
C CYS A 89 1.81 -7.14 -6.58
N ASP A 90 2.34 -8.03 -5.75
CA ASP A 90 3.11 -9.18 -6.26
C ASP A 90 2.21 -10.21 -6.98
N SER A 91 0.90 -10.16 -6.71
CA SER A 91 -0.10 -11.07 -7.25
C SER A 91 -0.70 -10.58 -8.57
N CYS A 92 -1.47 -9.50 -8.52
CA CYS A 92 -2.19 -8.98 -9.69
C CYS A 92 -1.38 -7.98 -10.51
N LYS A 93 -0.17 -7.62 -10.05
CA LYS A 93 0.70 -6.63 -10.70
C LYS A 93 0.11 -5.22 -10.82
N GLU A 94 -0.99 -4.94 -10.13
CA GLU A 94 -1.57 -3.60 -9.98
C GLU A 94 -0.58 -2.67 -9.27
N ARG A 95 -0.65 -1.38 -9.58
CA ARG A 95 0.30 -0.38 -9.10
C ARG A 95 -0.43 0.75 -8.41
N LEU A 96 0.20 1.28 -7.38
CA LEU A 96 -0.36 2.34 -6.55
C LEU A 96 0.73 3.37 -6.25
N THR A 97 0.38 4.65 -6.34
CA THR A 97 1.29 5.76 -6.02
C THR A 97 0.75 6.52 -4.82
N MET A 98 1.59 6.69 -3.80
CA MET A 98 1.22 7.23 -2.48
C MET A 98 1.92 8.54 -2.19
N ILE A 99 1.39 9.62 -2.75
CA ILE A 99 1.92 10.95 -2.48
C ILE A 99 1.20 11.52 -1.26
N ILE A 100 1.95 11.74 -0.19
CA ILE A 100 1.51 12.49 0.98
C ILE A 100 2.30 13.78 0.97
N SER A 101 1.63 14.92 1.07
CA SER A 101 2.30 16.22 1.03
C SER A 101 3.46 16.30 2.04
N PRO A 102 4.69 16.64 1.61
CA PRO A 102 5.86 16.63 2.47
C PRO A 102 5.80 17.67 3.60
N GLY A 103 4.95 18.70 3.48
CA GLY A 103 4.72 19.71 4.51
C GLY A 103 3.83 19.26 5.68
N LEU A 104 3.36 18.02 5.71
CA LEU A 104 2.56 17.48 6.82
C LEU A 104 3.45 17.04 7.99
N ASN A 105 3.24 17.64 9.16
CA ASN A 105 3.82 17.14 10.41
C ASN A 105 3.26 15.75 10.76
N LYS A 106 3.89 15.08 11.73
CA LYS A 106 3.54 13.71 12.11
C LYS A 106 2.07 13.61 12.55
N GLU A 107 1.61 14.55 13.37
CA GLU A 107 0.25 14.58 13.91
C GLU A 107 -0.80 14.74 12.82
N ALA A 108 -0.59 15.66 11.88
CA ALA A 108 -1.50 15.89 10.77
C ALA A 108 -1.57 14.67 9.86
N ARG A 109 -0.44 13.98 9.66
CA ARG A 109 -0.37 12.75 8.88
C ARG A 109 -1.11 11.61 9.53
N ASP A 110 -0.91 11.40 10.82
CA ASP A 110 -1.61 10.36 11.59
C ASP A 110 -3.14 10.60 11.55
N ARG A 111 -3.59 11.86 11.55
CA ARG A 111 -5.02 12.24 11.40
C ARG A 111 -5.61 11.98 10.01
N LEU A 112 -4.81 11.91 8.95
CA LEU A 112 -5.31 11.54 7.62
C LEU A 112 -5.84 10.11 7.60
N VAL A 113 -5.28 9.26 8.46
CA VAL A 113 -5.47 7.81 8.48
C VAL A 113 -6.25 7.32 9.69
N GLY A 114 -6.28 8.13 10.76
CA GLY A 114 -7.01 7.80 11.98
C GLY A 114 -8.53 7.70 11.75
N PRO A 115 -9.23 6.94 12.62
CA PRO A 115 -10.69 6.92 12.62
C PRO A 115 -11.20 8.37 12.74
N ASN A 116 -12.35 8.66 12.10
CA ASN A 116 -13.07 9.90 12.38
C ASN A 116 -13.23 10.01 13.89
N LYS A 117 -12.46 10.90 14.54
CA LYS A 117 -12.85 11.41 15.84
C LYS A 117 -14.07 12.26 15.56
N THR A 118 -15.24 11.62 15.52
CA THR A 118 -16.50 12.33 15.74
C THR A 118 -16.30 13.07 17.05
N GLN A 119 -16.34 14.40 16.99
CA GLN A 119 -16.26 15.24 18.16
C GLN A 119 -17.33 14.78 19.15
N LEU A 120 -16.90 14.43 20.35
CA LEU A 120 -17.73 14.41 21.56
C LEU A 120 -17.52 15.75 22.25
#